data_AF-A0AAD4E7F0-F1
#
_entry.id   AF-A0AAD4E7F0-F1
#
_cell.length_a   1.000
_cell.length_b   1.000
_cell.length_c   1.000
_cell.angle_alpha   90.00
_cell.angle_beta   90.00
_cell.angle_gamma   90.00
#
_symmetry.space_group_name_H-M   'P 1'
#
loop_
_entity.id
_entity.type
_entity.pdbx_description
1 polymer ?
#
loop_
_entity_poly.entity_id
_entity_poly.type
_entity_poly.pdbx_seq_one_letter_code
_entity_poly.pdbx_strand_id
1 'polypeptide(L)'
;MIYLAVLSTHLCDTAVTSSFWTRLTYKNSRNSRIEGDRMEKCFKQSQEAYIDKNGGRAKELSLRGEAYKDNMVRLDKAASTKIFEENNQGLGFGTVDLHGLFVPEAKLHFDNAVQQARNHEELSLRVIVGKGNHSENNIPKIKVAIQERARSLGLGVEVDPLNEGCLVVSL
;
A
#
# COMPACT_ATOMS: atom_id res chain seq x y z
N MET A 1 8.56 43.33 38.83
CA MET A 1 8.20 41.90 38.78
C MET A 1 9.02 41.26 37.68
N ILE A 2 9.94 40.39 38.08
CA ILE A 2 10.75 39.53 37.21
C ILE A 2 9.91 38.26 36.99
N TYR A 3 9.68 37.85 35.74
CA TYR A 3 10.10 36.52 35.26
C TYR A 3 10.00 36.46 33.72
N LEU A 4 11.12 36.02 33.15
CA LEU A 4 11.40 35.69 31.77
C LEU A 4 10.96 34.25 31.47
N ALA A 5 10.98 33.88 30.17
CA ALA A 5 11.08 32.52 29.61
C ALA A 5 9.77 31.70 29.54
N VAL A 6 9.45 30.88 28.52
CA VAL A 6 10.17 30.42 27.32
C VAL A 6 9.19 29.66 26.41
N LEU A 7 9.38 29.79 25.09
CA LEU A 7 9.09 28.88 23.96
C LEU A 7 7.89 27.91 24.05
N SER A 8 7.03 27.92 23.03
CA SER A 8 6.99 26.79 22.10
C SER A 8 6.32 27.18 20.78
N THR A 9 7.16 27.29 19.77
CA THR A 9 6.85 27.31 18.35
C THR A 9 6.23 25.97 17.92
N HIS A 10 4.97 25.93 17.49
CA HIS A 10 4.46 24.80 16.67
C HIS A 10 3.29 25.23 15.78
N LEU A 11 3.51 26.25 14.95
CA LEU A 11 2.65 26.57 13.82
C LEU A 11 3.49 26.79 12.56
N CYS A 12 4.37 25.83 12.20
CA CYS A 12 5.00 25.77 10.88
C CYS A 12 5.74 24.43 10.70
N ASP A 13 5.07 23.33 10.35
CA ASP A 13 5.77 22.10 9.90
C ASP A 13 4.95 21.12 9.05
N THR A 14 3.76 21.50 8.57
CA THR A 14 2.93 20.62 7.72
C THR A 14 3.28 20.72 6.23
N ALA A 15 3.85 21.84 5.76
CA ALA A 15 4.17 22.04 4.35
C ALA A 15 5.55 21.47 3.94
N VAL A 16 6.54 21.48 4.83
CA VAL A 16 7.90 20.99 4.55
C VAL A 16 7.92 19.46 4.49
N THR A 17 7.17 18.80 5.37
CA THR A 17 7.04 17.34 5.46
C THR A 17 6.32 16.77 4.24
N SER A 18 5.16 17.33 3.85
CA SER A 18 4.40 16.88 2.67
C SER A 18 5.25 16.83 1.38
N SER A 19 6.11 17.83 1.16
CA SER A 19 6.94 17.91 -0.06
C SER A 19 8.09 16.90 -0.12
N PHE A 20 8.71 16.58 1.03
CA PHE A 20 9.80 15.62 1.13
C PHE A 20 9.28 14.18 1.03
N TRP A 21 8.18 13.88 1.71
CA TRP A 21 7.57 12.55 1.72
C TRP A 21 6.96 12.19 0.36
N THR A 22 6.21 13.10 -0.27
CA THR A 22 5.70 12.91 -1.65
C THR A 22 6.84 12.62 -2.63
N ARG A 23 7.98 13.29 -2.47
CA ARG A 23 9.16 13.06 -3.30
C ARG A 23 9.79 11.69 -3.04
N LEU A 24 9.82 11.23 -1.79
CA LEU A 24 10.39 9.95 -1.40
C LEU A 24 9.49 8.77 -1.84
N THR A 25 8.17 8.85 -1.64
CA THR A 25 7.21 7.84 -2.12
C THR A 25 7.22 7.75 -3.65
N TYR A 26 7.26 8.90 -4.34
CA TYR A 26 7.41 8.95 -5.79
C TYR A 26 8.75 8.37 -6.27
N LYS A 27 9.85 8.65 -5.56
CA LYS A 27 11.17 8.06 -5.85
C LYS A 27 11.16 6.54 -5.66
N ASN A 28 10.58 6.05 -4.57
CA ASN A 28 10.47 4.61 -4.30
C ASN A 28 9.59 3.92 -5.35
N SER A 29 8.45 4.51 -5.72
CA SER A 29 7.57 3.99 -6.77
C SER A 29 8.27 3.93 -8.13
N ARG A 30 9.03 4.97 -8.50
CA ARG A 30 9.84 4.95 -9.73
C ARG A 30 10.93 3.89 -9.69
N ASN A 31 11.66 3.79 -8.58
CA ASN A 31 12.71 2.79 -8.43
C ASN A 31 12.14 1.37 -8.47
N SER A 32 10.98 1.12 -7.85
CA SER A 32 10.29 -0.16 -7.91
C SER A 32 10.00 -0.56 -9.36
N ARG A 33 9.44 0.35 -10.16
CA ARG A 33 9.22 0.10 -11.60
C ARG A 33 10.50 -0.27 -12.35
N ILE A 34 11.60 0.45 -12.08
CA ILE A 34 12.91 0.14 -12.69
C ILE A 34 13.40 -1.25 -12.28
N GLU A 35 13.24 -1.64 -11.01
CA GLU A 35 13.62 -2.99 -10.55
C GLU A 35 12.69 -4.06 -11.15
N GLY A 36 11.41 -3.77 -11.35
CA GLY A 36 10.46 -4.62 -12.07
C GLY A 36 10.86 -4.86 -13.53
N ASP A 37 11.24 -3.81 -14.27
CA ASP A 37 11.71 -3.92 -15.66
C ASP A 37 12.99 -4.78 -15.76
N ARG A 38 13.89 -4.62 -14.78
CA ARG A 38 15.13 -5.41 -14.69
C ARG A 38 14.84 -6.87 -14.37
N MET A 39 13.93 -7.11 -13.44
CA MET A 39 13.44 -8.44 -13.08
C MET A 39 12.86 -9.15 -14.31
N GLU A 40 11.93 -8.50 -15.02
CA GLU A 40 11.29 -9.05 -16.22
C GLU A 40 12.34 -9.42 -17.28
N LYS A 41 13.29 -8.52 -17.53
CA LYS A 41 14.38 -8.77 -18.48
C LYS A 41 15.24 -9.97 -18.07
N CYS A 42 15.60 -10.09 -16.80
CA CYS A 42 16.39 -11.22 -16.30
C CYS A 42 15.64 -12.55 -16.42
N PHE A 43 14.34 -12.58 -16.10
CA PHE A 43 13.55 -13.82 -16.23
C PHE A 43 13.34 -14.22 -17.69
N LYS A 44 13.09 -13.26 -18.58
CA LYS A 44 13.03 -13.53 -20.02
C LYS A 44 14.33 -14.15 -20.53
N GLN A 45 15.48 -13.54 -20.21
CA GLN A 45 16.79 -14.05 -20.61
C GLN A 45 17.13 -15.40 -19.96
N SER A 46 16.68 -15.64 -18.73
CA SER A 46 16.82 -16.93 -18.05
C SER A 46 16.08 -18.03 -18.79
N GLN A 47 14.84 -17.75 -19.21
CA GLN A 47 14.02 -18.68 -19.98
C GLN A 47 14.63 -18.98 -21.35
N GLU A 48 15.15 -17.97 -22.05
CA GLU A 48 15.91 -18.13 -23.30
C GLU A 48 17.14 -19.03 -23.10
N ALA A 49 17.97 -18.75 -22.09
CA ALA A 49 19.15 -19.55 -21.78
C ALA A 49 18.82 -21.01 -21.41
N TYR A 50 17.67 -21.24 -20.77
CA TYR A 50 17.18 -22.59 -20.46
C TYR A 50 16.79 -23.35 -21.73
N ILE A 51 16.10 -22.70 -22.66
CA ILE A 51 15.75 -23.26 -23.98
C ILE A 51 17.02 -23.61 -24.77
N ASP A 52 18.05 -22.76 -24.68
CA ASP A 52 19.37 -22.99 -25.28
C ASP A 52 20.21 -24.06 -24.55
N LYS A 53 19.63 -24.75 -23.57
CA LYS A 53 20.28 -25.77 -22.72
C LYS A 53 21.50 -25.25 -21.94
N ASN A 54 21.62 -23.93 -21.77
CA ASN A 54 22.64 -23.30 -20.95
C ASN A 54 22.14 -23.11 -19.52
N GLY A 55 22.07 -24.22 -18.77
CA GLY A 55 21.53 -24.24 -17.41
C GLY A 55 22.30 -23.36 -16.41
N GLY A 56 23.62 -23.22 -16.58
CA GLY A 56 24.43 -22.34 -15.73
C GLY A 56 24.04 -20.87 -15.87
N ARG A 57 23.93 -20.39 -17.12
CA ARG A 57 23.49 -19.02 -17.42
C ARG A 57 22.03 -18.78 -17.02
N ALA A 58 21.14 -19.76 -17.26
CA ALA A 58 19.75 -19.67 -16.82
C ALA A 58 19.66 -19.51 -15.30
N LYS A 59 20.42 -20.30 -14.54
CA LYS A 59 20.43 -20.21 -13.08
C LYS A 59 20.95 -18.85 -12.59
N GLU A 60 22.04 -18.35 -13.16
CA GLU A 60 22.60 -17.04 -12.82
C GLU A 60 21.58 -15.91 -13.05
N LEU A 61 20.96 -15.88 -14.23
CA LEU A 61 19.95 -14.89 -14.59
C LEU A 61 18.71 -14.98 -13.71
N SER A 62 18.29 -16.19 -13.35
CA SER A 62 17.19 -16.41 -12.41
C SER A 62 17.49 -15.86 -11.02
N LEU A 63 18.70 -16.10 -10.48
CA LEU A 63 19.10 -15.56 -9.17
C LEU A 63 19.16 -14.03 -9.19
N ARG A 64 19.65 -13.45 -10.29
CA ARG A 64 19.65 -12.00 -10.48
C ARG A 64 18.24 -11.42 -10.59
N GLY A 65 17.34 -12.11 -11.29
CA GLY A 65 15.92 -11.75 -11.37
C GLY A 65 15.25 -11.74 -9.98
N GLU A 66 15.55 -12.75 -9.14
CA GLU A 66 15.03 -12.80 -7.77
C GLU A 66 15.56 -11.64 -6.92
N ALA A 67 16.84 -11.28 -7.04
CA ALA A 67 17.40 -10.12 -6.34
C ALA A 67 16.74 -8.79 -6.74
N TYR A 68 16.35 -8.63 -8.01
CA TYR A 68 15.59 -7.47 -8.46
C TYR A 68 14.16 -7.47 -7.93
N LYS A 69 13.50 -8.63 -7.92
CA LYS A 69 12.18 -8.82 -7.32
C LYS A 69 12.17 -8.45 -5.84
N ASP A 70 13.15 -8.91 -5.06
CA ASP A 70 13.26 -8.59 -3.63
C ASP A 70 13.44 -7.09 -3.40
N ASN A 71 14.23 -6.42 -4.23
CA ASN A 71 14.41 -4.97 -4.16
C ASN A 71 13.14 -4.20 -4.52
N MET A 72 12.43 -4.63 -5.57
CA MET A 72 11.13 -4.08 -5.96
C MET A 72 10.14 -4.17 -4.80
N VAL A 73 9.94 -5.38 -4.24
CA VAL A 73 9.03 -5.63 -3.11
C VAL A 73 9.40 -4.78 -1.89
N ARG A 74 10.70 -4.63 -1.59
CA ARG A 74 11.16 -3.78 -0.48
C ARG A 74 10.81 -2.31 -0.70
N LEU A 75 10.97 -1.80 -1.93
CA LEU A 75 10.68 -0.41 -2.28
C LEU A 75 9.17 -0.14 -2.28
N ASP A 76 8.37 -1.07 -2.80
CA ASP A 76 6.90 -1.00 -2.78
C ASP A 76 6.39 -0.98 -1.35
N LYS A 77 6.85 -1.93 -0.51
CA LYS A 77 6.49 -1.97 0.90
C LYS A 77 6.80 -0.66 1.62
N ALA A 78 7.98 -0.09 1.40
CA ALA A 78 8.36 1.19 2.01
C ALA A 78 7.48 2.36 1.53
N ALA A 79 7.09 2.38 0.25
CA ALA A 79 6.18 3.38 -0.28
C ALA A 79 4.76 3.20 0.28
N SER A 80 4.25 1.97 0.30
CA SER A 80 2.93 1.61 0.82
C SER A 80 2.77 1.95 2.29
N THR A 81 3.72 1.56 3.15
CA THR A 81 3.67 1.90 4.58
C THR A 81 3.54 3.40 4.77
N LYS A 82 4.29 4.19 4.00
CA LYS A 82 4.25 5.65 4.11
C LYS A 82 2.92 6.24 3.65
N ILE A 83 2.39 5.78 2.51
CA ILE A 83 1.08 6.21 1.99
C ILE A 83 -0.02 5.87 3.02
N PHE A 84 0.01 4.65 3.56
CA PHE A 84 -0.96 4.22 4.57
C PHE A 84 -0.90 5.08 5.82
N GLU A 85 0.29 5.33 6.37
CA GLU A 85 0.47 6.19 7.55
C GLU A 85 -0.09 7.60 7.32
N GLU A 86 0.19 8.21 6.17
CA GLU A 86 -0.27 9.57 5.85
C GLU A 86 -1.80 9.62 5.68
N ASN A 87 -2.37 8.66 4.95
CA ASN A 87 -3.81 8.60 4.70
C ASN A 87 -4.62 8.37 5.98
N ASN A 88 -4.05 7.60 6.93
CA ASN A 88 -4.72 7.25 8.17
C ASN A 88 -4.38 8.20 9.33
N GLN A 89 -3.53 9.19 9.10
CA GLN A 89 -3.17 10.16 10.13
C GLN A 89 -4.40 10.98 10.54
N GLY A 90 -4.84 10.82 11.78
CA GLY A 90 -6.00 11.55 12.32
C GLY A 90 -7.36 10.94 11.99
N LEU A 91 -7.40 9.74 11.40
CA LEU A 91 -8.64 8.96 11.32
C LEU A 91 -8.96 8.29 12.66
N GLY A 92 -10.25 8.12 12.96
CA GLY A 92 -10.71 7.42 14.17
C GLY A 92 -10.61 5.90 14.05
N PHE A 93 -10.66 5.18 15.17
CA PHE A 93 -10.47 3.72 15.24
C PHE A 93 -11.44 2.90 14.36
N GLY A 94 -12.64 3.42 14.08
CA GLY A 94 -13.61 2.80 13.17
C GLY A 94 -13.44 3.15 11.68
N THR A 95 -12.33 3.76 11.25
CA THR A 95 -12.08 4.08 9.84
C THR A 95 -10.65 3.77 9.42
N VAL A 96 -10.49 3.15 8.26
CA VAL A 96 -9.20 2.87 7.63
C VAL A 96 -9.22 3.30 6.17
N ASP A 97 -8.13 3.91 5.71
CA ASP A 97 -7.91 4.30 4.33
C ASP A 97 -6.83 3.44 3.66
N LEU A 98 -7.23 2.73 2.62
CA LEU A 98 -6.42 1.82 1.83
C LEU A 98 -6.22 2.33 0.40
N HIS A 99 -6.62 3.57 0.09
CA HIS A 99 -6.47 4.11 -1.24
C HIS A 99 -5.00 4.23 -1.64
N GLY A 100 -4.71 4.00 -2.91
CA GLY A 100 -3.35 4.13 -3.45
C GLY A 100 -2.39 2.99 -3.10
N LEU A 101 -2.82 1.99 -2.32
CA LEU A 101 -2.02 0.81 -2.00
C LEU A 101 -2.13 -0.27 -3.09
N PHE A 102 -1.16 -1.17 -3.17
CA PHE A 102 -1.32 -2.39 -3.97
C PHE A 102 -2.25 -3.38 -3.27
N VAL A 103 -2.91 -4.25 -4.05
CA VAL A 103 -3.88 -5.22 -3.53
C VAL A 103 -3.34 -6.08 -2.36
N PRO A 104 -2.11 -6.65 -2.43
CA PRO A 104 -1.57 -7.44 -1.31
C PRO A 104 -1.40 -6.63 -0.03
N GLU A 105 -0.94 -5.38 -0.16
CA GLU A 105 -0.70 -4.47 0.95
C GLU A 105 -2.03 -4.02 1.58
N ALA A 106 -3.00 -3.66 0.74
CA ALA A 106 -4.34 -3.29 1.17
C ALA A 106 -5.00 -4.43 1.98
N LYS A 107 -4.87 -5.69 1.54
CA LYS A 107 -5.38 -6.86 2.29
C LYS A 107 -4.71 -6.99 3.67
N LEU A 108 -3.39 -6.82 3.73
CA LEU A 108 -2.64 -6.88 5.00
C LEU A 108 -3.09 -5.78 5.97
N HIS A 109 -3.19 -4.54 5.50
CA HIS A 109 -3.63 -3.41 6.32
C HIS A 109 -5.10 -3.54 6.74
N PHE A 110 -5.96 -4.07 5.86
CA PHE A 110 -7.36 -4.38 6.18
C PHE A 110 -7.48 -5.41 7.31
N ASP A 111 -6.73 -6.52 7.24
CA ASP A 111 -6.75 -7.55 8.29
C ASP A 111 -6.37 -6.97 9.66
N ASN A 112 -5.32 -6.14 9.69
CA ASN A 112 -4.87 -5.46 10.90
C ASN A 112 -5.91 -4.46 11.43
N ALA A 113 -6.61 -3.75 10.54
CA ALA A 113 -7.65 -2.80 10.92
C ALA A 113 -8.90 -3.50 11.49
N VAL A 114 -9.31 -4.63 10.89
CA VAL A 114 -10.39 -5.48 11.42
C VAL A 114 -10.06 -5.98 12.83
N GLN A 115 -8.83 -6.45 13.05
CA GLN A 115 -8.41 -6.91 14.37
C GLN A 115 -8.41 -5.77 15.40
N GLN A 116 -7.89 -4.60 15.04
CA GLN A 116 -7.89 -3.44 15.92
C GLN A 116 -9.31 -2.99 16.26
N ALA A 117 -10.19 -2.88 15.27
CA ALA A 117 -11.57 -2.46 15.47
C ALA A 117 -12.33 -3.43 16.40
N ARG A 118 -12.11 -4.74 16.25
CA ARG A 118 -12.65 -5.75 17.20
C ARG A 118 -12.11 -5.58 18.62
N ASN A 119 -10.81 -5.31 18.76
CA ASN A 119 -10.20 -5.08 20.08
C ASN A 119 -10.72 -3.79 20.75
N HIS A 120 -11.18 -2.83 19.96
CA HIS A 120 -11.81 -1.59 20.41
C HIS A 120 -13.33 -1.69 20.53
N GLU A 121 -13.91 -2.89 20.38
CA GLU A 121 -15.36 -3.15 20.46
C GLU A 121 -16.19 -2.32 19.45
N GLU A 122 -15.59 -1.96 18.32
CA GLU A 122 -16.30 -1.30 17.22
C GLU A 122 -17.29 -2.27 16.56
N LEU A 123 -18.50 -1.79 16.27
CA LEU A 123 -19.53 -2.59 15.59
C LEU A 123 -19.33 -2.64 14.07
N SER A 124 -18.59 -1.67 13.52
CA SER A 124 -18.36 -1.57 12.09
C SER A 124 -17.03 -0.87 11.79
N LEU A 125 -16.44 -1.23 10.67
CA LEU A 125 -15.24 -0.61 10.13
C LEU A 125 -15.55 0.05 8.79
N ARG A 126 -15.29 1.36 8.68
CA ARG A 126 -15.34 2.09 7.40
C ARG A 126 -14.01 1.94 6.68
N VAL A 127 -14.05 1.45 5.45
CA VAL A 127 -12.85 1.16 4.64
C VAL A 127 -12.89 1.99 3.37
N ILE A 128 -11.99 2.96 3.27
CA ILE A 128 -11.83 3.80 2.07
C ILE A 128 -10.91 3.05 1.10
N VAL A 129 -11.47 2.60 -0.03
CA VAL A 129 -10.74 1.87 -1.09
C VAL A 129 -10.41 2.76 -2.29
N GLY A 130 -10.98 3.97 -2.32
CA GLY A 130 -10.86 4.91 -3.44
C GLY A 130 -11.86 4.63 -4.57
N LYS A 131 -12.11 5.63 -5.41
CA LYS A 131 -13.13 5.56 -6.49
C LYS A 131 -12.70 4.76 -7.72
N GLY A 132 -11.41 4.42 -7.83
CA GLY A 132 -10.89 3.68 -8.99
C GLY A 132 -10.61 4.53 -10.25
N ASN A 133 -10.75 5.85 -10.20
CA ASN A 133 -10.59 6.76 -11.35
C ASN A 133 -9.16 6.80 -11.97
N HIS A 134 -8.17 6.17 -11.33
CA HIS A 134 -6.77 6.19 -11.75
C HIS A 134 -6.13 4.78 -11.89
N SER A 135 -6.91 3.70 -11.77
CA SER A 135 -6.35 2.37 -12.00
C SER A 135 -6.19 2.10 -13.49
N GLU A 136 -5.12 1.38 -13.87
CA GLU A 136 -4.98 0.83 -15.23
C GLU A 136 -6.25 0.02 -15.55
N ASN A 137 -6.99 0.46 -16.57
CA ASN A 137 -8.27 -0.08 -17.05
C ASN A 137 -9.54 0.25 -16.23
N ASN A 138 -9.53 1.24 -15.32
CA ASN A 138 -10.69 1.64 -14.50
C ASN A 138 -11.28 0.51 -13.63
N ILE A 139 -10.55 -0.59 -13.41
CA ILE A 139 -11.00 -1.67 -12.52
C ILE A 139 -10.57 -1.30 -11.09
N PRO A 140 -11.50 -1.12 -10.13
CA PRO A 140 -11.15 -0.86 -8.75
C PRO A 140 -10.68 -2.17 -8.08
N LYS A 141 -9.47 -2.61 -8.43
CA LYS A 141 -8.89 -3.89 -7.98
C LYS A 141 -8.90 -4.04 -6.45
N ILE A 142 -8.67 -2.94 -5.72
CA ILE A 142 -8.71 -2.93 -4.26
C ILE A 142 -10.12 -3.21 -3.74
N LYS A 143 -11.15 -2.56 -4.30
CA LYS A 143 -12.55 -2.75 -3.88
C LYS A 143 -12.94 -4.23 -3.93
N VAL A 144 -12.72 -4.87 -5.08
CA VAL A 144 -13.04 -6.30 -5.27
C VAL A 144 -12.23 -7.16 -4.29
N ALA A 145 -10.94 -6.90 -4.18
CA ALA A 145 -10.05 -7.65 -3.29
C ALA A 145 -10.42 -7.57 -1.81
N ILE A 146 -10.84 -6.40 -1.33
CA ILE A 146 -11.27 -6.21 0.07
C ILE A 146 -12.64 -6.83 0.30
N GLN A 147 -13.58 -6.72 -0.66
CA GLN A 147 -14.87 -7.40 -0.56
C GLN A 147 -14.70 -8.92 -0.46
N GLU A 148 -13.84 -9.52 -1.29
CA GLU A 148 -13.51 -10.95 -1.21
C GLU A 148 -12.85 -11.30 0.12
N ARG A 149 -11.92 -10.46 0.59
CA ARG A 149 -11.21 -10.71 1.85
C ARG A 149 -12.16 -10.67 3.04
N ALA A 150 -13.02 -9.66 3.13
CA ALA A 150 -14.01 -9.55 4.19
C ALA A 150 -15.01 -10.72 4.19
N ARG A 151 -15.49 -11.15 3.01
CA ARG A 151 -16.32 -12.37 2.89
C ARG A 151 -15.60 -13.62 3.38
N SER A 152 -14.30 -13.76 3.09
CA SER A 152 -13.50 -14.89 3.58
C SER A 152 -13.33 -14.90 5.11
N LEU A 153 -13.47 -13.74 5.76
CA LEU A 153 -13.46 -13.58 7.21
C LEU A 153 -14.88 -13.70 7.82
N GLY A 154 -15.91 -13.96 7.00
CA GLY A 154 -17.30 -14.03 7.44
C GLY A 154 -17.94 -12.67 7.76
N LEU A 155 -17.35 -11.57 7.28
CA LEU A 155 -17.81 -10.22 7.56
C LEU A 155 -18.85 -9.76 6.54
N GLY A 156 -19.87 -9.05 7.02
CA GLY A 156 -20.81 -8.33 6.16
C GLY A 156 -20.13 -7.13 5.50
N VAL A 157 -20.35 -6.91 4.20
CA VAL A 157 -19.80 -5.75 3.49
C VAL A 157 -20.87 -5.06 2.69
N GLU A 158 -21.03 -3.77 2.94
CA GLU A 158 -21.90 -2.88 2.20
C GLU A 158 -21.08 -1.77 1.56
N VAL A 159 -21.53 -1.27 0.41
CA VAL A 159 -20.93 -0.08 -0.21
C VAL A 159 -21.69 1.13 0.32
N ASP A 160 -20.97 2.16 0.76
CA ASP A 160 -21.59 3.41 1.21
C ASP A 160 -22.39 4.03 0.04
N PRO A 161 -23.70 4.25 0.17
CA PRO A 161 -24.54 4.77 -0.91
C PRO A 161 -24.18 6.20 -1.32
N LEU A 162 -23.48 6.96 -0.47
CA LEU A 162 -23.03 8.32 -0.74
C LEU A 162 -21.58 8.36 -1.24
N ASN A 163 -20.82 7.28 -1.09
CA ASN A 163 -19.43 7.21 -1.51
C ASN A 163 -19.07 5.80 -1.98
N GLU A 164 -19.13 5.57 -3.29
CA GLU A 164 -18.81 4.28 -3.91
C GLU A 164 -17.38 3.78 -3.66
N GLY A 165 -16.49 4.67 -3.22
CA GLY A 165 -15.11 4.38 -2.81
C GLY A 165 -14.95 4.06 -1.32
N CYS A 166 -16.05 3.92 -0.57
CA CYS A 166 -16.08 3.53 0.83
C CYS A 166 -16.92 2.27 1.02
N LEU A 167 -16.40 1.33 1.79
CA LEU A 167 -17.07 0.10 2.21
C LEU A 167 -17.35 0.18 3.71
N VAL A 168 -18.53 -0.27 4.13
CA VAL A 168 -18.86 -0.44 5.55
C VAL A 168 -18.83 -1.94 5.82
N VAL A 169 -17.96 -2.34 6.75
CA VAL A 169 -17.77 -3.74 7.13
C VAL A 169 -18.33 -3.96 8.53
N SER A 170 -19.24 -4.91 8.68
CA SER A 170 -19.78 -5.33 9.99
C SER A 170 -18.86 -6.35 10.64
N LEU A 171 -18.48 -6.15 11.91
CA LEU A 171 -17.41 -6.90 12.60
C LEU A 171 -17.86 -8.10 13.43
#